data_AF-A0A8D4VUY7-F1
#
_entry.id   AF-A0A8D4VUY7-F1
#
_cell.length_a   1.000
_cell.length_b   1.000
_cell.length_c   1.000
_cell.angle_alpha   90.00
_cell.angle_beta   90.00
_cell.angle_gamma   90.00
#
_symmetry.space_group_name_H-M   'P 1'
#
loop_
_entity.id
_entity.type
_entity.pdbx_description
1 polymer ?
#
loop_
_entity_poly.entity_id
_entity_poly.type
_entity_poly.pdbx_seq_one_letter_code
_entity_poly.pdbx_strand_id
1 'polypeptide(L)'
;MNLWILADDWAELFARLALPQPSPAVAAQGVLKLFLLGIFSVWLAGIFRPKFSYPTRSGIASGLCVWLLVWAWVQWGMLLAGYVTAAIAATTVAWGFVELPLAVWAGAWVQWRLSTPWAESR
;
A
#
# COMPACT_ATOMS: atom_id res chain seq x y z
N MET A 1 9.53 -3.44 6.87
CA MET A 1 10.55 -4.49 6.68
C MET A 1 11.66 -4.09 5.71
N ASN A 2 11.40 -3.25 4.70
CA ASN A 2 12.41 -2.72 3.76
C ASN A 2 13.59 -1.92 4.37
N LEU A 3 13.49 -1.51 5.63
CA LEU A 3 14.53 -0.76 6.33
C LEU A 3 15.85 -1.53 6.45
N TRP A 4 15.82 -2.85 6.63
CA TRP A 4 17.06 -3.62 6.79
C TRP A 4 17.82 -3.85 5.47
N ILE A 5 17.10 -3.82 4.34
CA ILE A 5 17.67 -4.10 3.02
C ILE A 5 18.14 -2.80 2.36
N LEU A 6 17.44 -1.69 2.59
CA LEU A 6 17.65 -0.42 1.88
C LEU A 6 18.08 0.73 2.80
N ALA A 7 18.36 0.50 4.09
CA ALA A 7 18.75 1.58 5.01
C ALA A 7 19.93 2.39 4.46
N ASP A 8 20.95 1.70 3.97
CA ASP A 8 22.16 2.34 3.44
C ASP A 8 21.86 3.10 2.13
N ASP A 9 21.07 2.50 1.23
CA ASP A 9 20.65 3.15 -0.03
C ASP A 9 19.84 4.42 0.23
N TRP A 10 18.95 4.41 1.22
CA TRP A 10 18.17 5.59 1.61
C TRP A 10 19.05 6.64 2.30
N ALA A 11 19.96 6.23 3.18
CA ALA A 11 20.88 7.16 3.84
C ALA A 11 21.78 7.87 2.82
N GLU A 12 22.30 7.12 1.84
CA GLU A 12 23.09 7.68 0.75
C GLU A 12 22.27 8.64 -0.12
N LEU A 13 21.04 8.27 -0.48
CA LEU A 13 20.17 9.13 -1.28
C LEU A 13 19.86 10.47 -0.57
N PHE A 14 19.57 10.43 0.72
CA PHE A 14 19.34 11.64 1.51
C PHE A 14 20.59 12.52 1.57
N ALA A 15 21.77 11.92 1.73
CA ALA A 15 23.03 12.65 1.69
C ALA A 15 23.28 13.30 0.32
N ARG A 16 23.05 12.57 -0.77
CA ARG A 16 23.20 13.06 -2.15
C ARG A 16 22.28 14.24 -2.47
N LEU A 17 21.08 14.26 -1.90
CA LEU A 17 20.09 15.33 -2.10
C LEU A 17 20.18 16.44 -1.04
N ALA A 18 21.17 16.39 -0.15
CA ALA A 18 21.31 17.29 1.00
C ALA A 18 20.01 17.41 1.85
N LEU A 19 19.27 16.30 1.95
CA LEU A 19 18.02 16.24 2.70
C LEU A 19 18.28 15.80 4.15
N PRO A 20 17.57 16.40 5.13
CA PRO A 20 17.65 15.95 6.51
C PRO A 20 17.03 14.55 6.66
N GLN A 21 17.61 13.73 7.53
CA GLN A 21 17.04 12.42 7.86
C GLN A 21 15.60 12.58 8.38
N PRO A 22 14.69 11.64 8.07
CA PRO A 22 13.29 11.76 8.44
C PRO A 22 13.12 11.88 9.97
N SER A 23 12.45 12.94 10.41
CA SER A 23 12.12 13.09 11.83
C SER A 23 11.01 12.12 12.25
N PRO A 24 10.84 11.84 13.55
CA PRO A 24 9.71 11.04 14.04
C PRO A 24 8.34 11.58 13.60
N ALA A 25 8.21 12.89 13.43
CA ALA A 25 6.98 13.52 12.94
C ALA A 25 6.70 13.15 11.47
N VAL A 26 7.73 13.14 10.61
CA VAL A 26 7.60 12.70 9.21
C VAL A 26 7.22 11.22 9.15
N ALA A 27 7.83 10.38 9.99
CA ALA A 27 7.45 8.97 10.10
C ALA A 27 5.98 8.79 10.52
N ALA A 28 5.52 9.55 11.52
CA ALA A 28 4.12 9.52 11.97
C ALA A 28 3.15 9.93 10.85
N GLN A 29 3.48 10.97 10.08
CA GLN A 29 2.69 11.36 8.91
C GLN A 29 2.64 10.27 7.84
N GLY A 30 3.76 9.58 7.61
CA GLY A 30 3.83 8.42 6.71
C GLY A 30 2.89 7.30 7.15
N VAL A 31 2.92 6.95 8.44
CA VAL A 31 2.01 5.94 9.03
C VAL A 31 0.54 6.35 8.86
N LEU A 32 0.21 7.61 9.16
CA LEU A 32 -1.15 8.11 8.99
C LEU A 32 -1.62 8.02 7.52
N LYS A 33 -0.77 8.41 6.56
CA LYS A 33 -1.07 8.29 5.13
C LYS A 33 -1.33 6.85 4.72
N LEU A 34 -0.48 5.91 5.16
CA LEU A 34 -0.65 4.48 4.88
C LEU A 34 -1.93 3.91 5.49
N PHE A 35 -2.29 4.35 6.70
CA PHE A 35 -3.52 3.94 7.35
C PHE A 35 -4.76 4.41 6.57
N LEU A 36 -4.78 5.70 6.17
CA LEU A 36 -5.85 6.26 5.34
C LEU A 36 -5.94 5.55 3.98
N LEU A 37 -4.79 5.23 3.38
CA LEU A 37 -4.74 4.46 2.14
C LEU A 37 -5.33 3.05 2.31
N GLY A 38 -5.06 2.40 3.45
CA GLY A 38 -5.66 1.11 3.80
C GLY A 38 -7.19 1.18 3.86
N ILE A 39 -7.72 2.18 4.57
CA ILE A 39 -9.18 2.43 4.65
C ILE A 39 -9.76 2.65 3.25
N PHE A 40 -9.14 3.52 2.46
CA PHE A 40 -9.56 3.80 1.09
C PHE A 40 -9.58 2.53 0.23
N SER A 41 -8.57 1.67 0.36
CA SER A 41 -8.45 0.43 -0.41
C SER A 41 -9.54 -0.58 -0.07
N VAL A 42 -9.89 -0.72 1.21
CA VAL A 42 -11.00 -1.57 1.66
C VAL A 42 -12.35 -1.00 1.21
N TRP A 43 -12.53 0.32 1.30
CA TRP A 43 -13.72 0.99 0.76
C TRP A 43 -13.89 0.74 -0.74
N LEU A 44 -12.80 0.85 -1.52
CA LEU A 44 -12.79 0.56 -2.95
C LEU A 44 -13.13 -0.92 -3.24
N ALA A 45 -12.68 -1.85 -2.40
CA ALA A 45 -13.07 -3.26 -2.49
C ALA A 45 -14.58 -3.47 -2.28
N GLY A 46 -15.19 -2.66 -1.42
CA GLY A 46 -16.65 -2.59 -1.25
C GLY A 46 -17.37 -2.09 -2.51
N ILE A 47 -16.82 -1.08 -3.19
CA ILE A 47 -17.35 -0.58 -4.47
C ILE A 47 -17.24 -1.63 -5.58
N PHE A 48 -16.16 -2.40 -5.59
CA PHE A 48 -15.95 -3.45 -6.60
C PHE A 48 -16.83 -4.67 -6.36
N ARG A 49 -17.32 -4.87 -5.13
CA ARG A 49 -18.11 -6.04 -4.73
C ARG A 49 -19.26 -6.41 -5.67
N PRO A 50 -20.07 -5.50 -6.25
CA PRO A 50 -21.14 -5.88 -7.19
C PRO A 50 -20.64 -6.62 -8.44
N LYS A 51 -19.38 -6.42 -8.83
CA LYS A 51 -18.75 -7.08 -9.99
C LYS A 51 -18.09 -8.41 -9.64
N PHE A 52 -17.98 -8.77 -8.36
CA PHE A 52 -17.30 -9.97 -7.91
C PHE A 52 -18.22 -10.81 -7.01
N SER A 53 -18.46 -12.06 -7.38
CA SER A 53 -19.30 -12.98 -6.59
C SER A 53 -18.79 -13.23 -5.17
N TYR A 54 -17.49 -13.05 -4.94
CA TYR A 54 -16.85 -13.24 -3.63
C TYR A 54 -16.15 -11.96 -3.17
N PRO A 55 -16.35 -11.53 -1.91
CA PRO A 55 -15.73 -10.31 -1.34
C PRO A 55 -14.19 -10.40 -1.30
N THR A 56 -13.65 -11.61 -1.27
CA THR A 56 -12.21 -11.85 -1.33
C THR A 56 -11.60 -11.46 -2.68
N ARG A 57 -12.32 -11.69 -3.78
CA ARG A 57 -11.85 -11.34 -5.14
C ARG A 57 -11.87 -9.84 -5.36
N SER A 58 -12.89 -9.14 -4.84
CA SER A 58 -12.93 -7.67 -4.91
C SER A 58 -11.83 -7.02 -4.07
N GLY A 59 -11.47 -7.61 -2.92
CA GLY A 59 -10.33 -7.21 -2.10
C GLY A 59 -8.99 -7.28 -2.85
N ILE A 60 -8.69 -8.42 -3.49
CA ILE A 60 -7.46 -8.59 -4.27
C ILE A 60 -7.44 -7.61 -5.46
N ALA A 61 -8.53 -7.50 -6.21
CA ALA A 61 -8.60 -6.60 -7.35
C ALA A 61 -8.40 -5.13 -6.95
N SER A 62 -9.04 -4.69 -5.86
CA SER A 62 -8.84 -3.35 -5.30
C SER A 62 -7.39 -3.14 -4.85
N GLY A 63 -6.81 -4.10 -4.13
CA GLY A 63 -5.42 -4.04 -3.70
C GLY A 63 -4.44 -3.94 -4.87
N LEU A 64 -4.67 -4.68 -5.96
CA LEU A 64 -3.85 -4.58 -7.18
C LEU A 64 -4.01 -3.23 -7.88
N CYS A 65 -5.22 -2.68 -7.93
CA CYS A 65 -5.46 -1.34 -8.49
C CYS A 65 -4.71 -0.26 -7.69
N VAL A 66 -4.82 -0.28 -6.36
CA VAL A 66 -4.13 0.69 -5.50
C VAL A 66 -2.62 0.49 -5.59
N TRP A 67 -2.14 -0.75 -5.65
CA TRP A 67 -0.73 -1.05 -5.84
C TRP A 67 -0.19 -0.44 -7.13
N LEU A 68 -0.90 -0.62 -8.25
CA LEU A 68 -0.49 -0.07 -9.54
C LEU A 68 -0.39 1.46 -9.48
N LEU A 69 -1.38 2.11 -8.88
CA LEU A 69 -1.45 3.58 -8.82
C LEU A 69 -0.47 4.20 -7.83
N VAL A 70 -0.22 3.57 -6.68
CA VAL A 70 0.56 4.17 -5.59
C VAL A 70 1.99 3.66 -5.55
N TRP A 71 2.22 2.39 -5.88
CA TRP A 71 3.56 1.84 -5.93
C TRP A 71 4.11 1.93 -7.34
N ALA A 72 3.56 1.19 -8.30
CA ALA A 72 4.18 1.10 -9.62
C ALA A 72 4.28 2.47 -10.33
N TRP A 73 3.18 3.22 -10.38
CA TRP A 73 3.13 4.52 -11.06
C TRP A 73 3.99 5.59 -10.36
N VAL A 74 3.84 5.76 -9.04
CA VAL A 74 4.59 6.78 -8.30
C VAL A 74 6.08 6.46 -8.28
N GLN A 75 6.46 5.21 -8.03
CA GLN A 75 7.88 4.82 -8.01
C GLN A 75 8.51 4.96 -9.39
N TRP A 76 7.77 4.66 -10.46
CA TRP A 76 8.22 4.94 -11.82
C TRP A 76 8.48 6.42 -12.06
N GLY A 77 7.55 7.30 -11.65
CA GLY A 77 7.73 8.75 -11.73
C GLY A 77 8.91 9.25 -10.91
N MET A 78 9.09 8.74 -9.69
CA MET A 78 10.22 9.11 -8.83
C MET A 78 11.56 8.64 -9.41
N LEU A 79 11.61 7.44 -10.00
CA LEU A 79 12.80 6.90 -10.66
C LEU A 79 13.19 7.77 -11.85
N LEU A 80 12.24 8.12 -12.73
CA LEU A 80 12.48 8.97 -13.89
C LEU A 80 12.89 10.39 -13.50
N ALA A 81 12.37 10.91 -12.39
CA ALA A 81 12.74 12.21 -11.85
C ALA A 81 14.08 12.20 -11.08
N GLY A 82 14.71 11.04 -10.90
CA GLY A 82 15.97 10.91 -10.16
C GLY A 82 15.83 11.00 -8.64
N TYR A 83 14.61 10.91 -8.11
CA TYR A 83 14.35 10.97 -6.66
C TYR A 83 14.62 9.65 -5.94
N VAL A 84 14.67 8.52 -6.65
CA VAL A 84 14.97 7.19 -6.09
C VAL A 84 15.90 6.42 -7.01
N THR A 85 16.70 5.52 -6.44
CA THR A 85 17.52 4.59 -7.22
C THR A 85 16.68 3.45 -7.79
N ALA A 86 17.18 2.78 -8.83
CA ALA A 86 16.51 1.61 -9.40
C ALA A 86 16.31 0.48 -8.38
N ALA A 87 17.26 0.29 -7.47
CA ALA A 87 17.17 -0.70 -6.40
C ALA A 87 16.04 -0.39 -5.41
N ILE A 88 15.94 0.87 -4.94
CA ILE A 88 14.86 1.33 -4.05
C ILE A 88 13.51 1.16 -4.74
N ALA A 89 13.39 1.61 -6.00
CA ALA A 89 12.15 1.54 -6.77
C ALA A 89 11.70 0.09 -6.96
N ALA A 90 12.58 -0.77 -7.49
CA ALA A 90 12.26 -2.17 -7.77
C ALA A 90 11.86 -2.94 -6.50
N THR A 91 12.63 -2.78 -5.41
CA THR A 91 12.37 -3.48 -4.15
C THR A 91 11.06 -3.01 -3.52
N THR A 92 10.79 -1.71 -3.54
CA THR A 92 9.55 -1.16 -2.97
C THR A 92 8.32 -1.59 -3.78
N VAL A 93 8.42 -1.60 -5.11
CA VAL A 93 7.34 -2.07 -6.00
C VAL A 93 7.06 -3.55 -5.80
N ALA A 94 8.09 -4.39 -5.78
CA ALA A 94 7.96 -5.84 -5.61
C ALA A 94 7.37 -6.21 -4.25
N TRP A 95 7.82 -5.55 -3.19
CA TRP A 95 7.30 -5.79 -1.85
C TRP A 95 5.85 -5.32 -1.70
N GLY A 96 5.54 -4.12 -2.22
CA GLY A 96 4.18 -3.58 -2.23
C GLY A 96 3.19 -4.46 -3.00
N PHE A 97 3.66 -5.20 -4.03
CA PHE A 97 2.83 -6.09 -4.83
C PHE A 97 2.28 -7.25 -4.02
N VAL A 98 3.03 -7.70 -3.02
CA VAL A 98 2.62 -8.80 -2.14
C VAL A 98 1.84 -8.27 -0.95
N GLU A 99 2.37 -7.27 -0.25
CA GLU A 99 1.76 -6.77 0.99
C GLU A 99 0.38 -6.16 0.78
N LEU A 100 0.22 -5.31 -0.25
CA LEU A 100 -1.00 -4.53 -0.37
C LEU A 100 -2.22 -5.38 -0.75
N PRO A 101 -2.18 -6.27 -1.77
CA PRO A 101 -3.32 -7.13 -2.07
C PRO A 101 -3.71 -8.03 -0.90
N LEU A 102 -2.73 -8.55 -0.14
CA LEU A 102 -2.99 -9.37 1.04
C LEU A 102 -3.64 -8.55 2.18
N ALA A 103 -3.14 -7.33 2.44
CA ALA A 103 -3.71 -6.45 3.45
C ALA A 103 -5.15 -6.04 3.11
N VAL A 104 -5.41 -5.70 1.84
CA VAL A 104 -6.75 -5.31 1.39
C VAL A 104 -7.70 -6.51 1.37
N TRP A 105 -7.21 -7.69 0.99
CA TRP A 105 -7.97 -8.94 1.11
C TRP A 105 -8.39 -9.21 2.56
N ALA A 106 -7.46 -9.12 3.51
CA ALA A 106 -7.74 -9.33 4.92
C ALA A 106 -8.74 -8.29 5.44
N GLY A 107 -8.55 -7.01 5.10
CA GLY A 107 -9.47 -5.94 5.48
C GLY A 107 -10.88 -6.10 4.90
N ALA A 108 -11.00 -6.45 3.61
CA ALA A 108 -12.27 -6.73 2.96
C ALA A 108 -12.98 -7.94 3.56
N TRP A 109 -12.24 -8.97 3.96
CA TRP A 109 -12.79 -10.14 4.65
C TRP A 109 -13.34 -9.78 6.04
N VAL A 110 -12.61 -8.98 6.83
CA VAL A 110 -13.09 -8.49 8.13
C VAL A 110 -14.33 -7.62 7.96
N GLN A 111 -14.32 -6.67 7.02
CA GLN A 111 -15.48 -5.82 6.72
C GLN A 111 -16.70 -6.65 6.31
N TRP A 112 -16.51 -7.67 5.47
CA TRP A 112 -17.57 -8.59 5.10
C TRP A 112 -18.13 -9.30 6.33
N ARG A 113 -17.28 -9.92 7.15
CA ARG A 113 -17.69 -10.64 8.36
C ARG A 113 -18.49 -9.78 9.33
N LEU A 114 -18.10 -8.51 9.50
CA LEU A 114 -18.79 -7.54 10.35
C LEU A 114 -20.11 -7.01 9.77
N SER A 115 -20.33 -7.12 8.46
CA SER A 115 -21.57 -6.69 7.80
C SER A 115 -22.63 -7.80 7.67
N THR A 116 -22.23 -9.07 7.82
CA THR A 116 -23.12 -10.25 7.84
C THR A 116 -23.70 -10.75 9.20
N PRO A 117 -23.56 -10.12 10.39
CA PRO A 117 -24.06 -10.72 11.66
C PRO A 117 -25.58 -10.94 11.80
N TRP A 118 -26.42 -10.48 10.86
CA TRP A 118 -27.89 -10.45 11.01
C TRP A 118 -28.66 -11.35 10.04
N ALA A 119 -27.97 -12.21 9.29
CA ALA A 119 -28.62 -13.10 8.31
C ALA A 119 -29.07 -14.46 8.90
N GLU A 120 -28.66 -14.80 10.12
CA GLU A 120 -28.96 -16.09 10.76
C GLU A 120 -30.13 -16.04 11.77
N SER A 121 -30.82 -14.90 11.91
CA SER A 121 -31.94 -14.75 12.87
C SER A 121 -33.30 -14.43 12.24
N ARG A 122 -33.55 -14.83 10.99
CA ARG A 122 -34.88 -14.74 10.36
C ARG A 122 -35.25 -16.04 9.65
#